data_AF-A0A2K4JZP2-F1
#
_entry.id   AF-A0A2K4JZP2-F1
#
_cell.length_a   1.000
_cell.length_b   1.000
_cell.length_c   1.000
_cell.angle_alpha   90.00
_cell.angle_beta   90.00
_cell.angle_gamma   90.00
#
_symmetry.space_group_name_H-M   'P 1'
#
loop_
_entity.id
_entity.type
_entity.pdbx_description
1 polymer ?
#
loop_
_entity_poly.entity_id
_entity_poly.type
_entity_poly.pdbx_seq_one_letter_code
_entity_poly.pdbx_strand_id
1 'polypeptide(L)' 'MAVKREMKAGGWSDRGEQWKAAPEGLKKLIDGYNAAPNAARPAILERILSDGQRREQVRELLAEQRQQYRANDRGMER' A
#
# COMPACT_ATOMS: atom_id res chain seq x y z
N MET A 1 2.80 5.20 2.90
CA MET A 1 1.80 4.13 3.15
C MET A 1 2.36 3.08 4.09
N ALA A 2 3.47 2.42 3.75
CA ALA A 2 4.14 1.48 4.65
C ALA A 2 4.44 2.05 6.05
N VAL A 3 5.14 3.18 6.13
CA VAL A 3 5.37 3.88 7.41
C VAL A 3 4.06 4.31 8.09
N LYS A 4 3.06 4.76 7.30
CA LYS A 4 1.72 5.11 7.85
C LYS A 4 1.02 3.89 8.45
N ARG A 5 1.18 2.71 7.85
CA ARG A 5 0.66 1.42 8.31
C ARG A 5 1.34 0.98 9.60
N GLU A 6 2.66 1.08 9.68
CA GLU A 6 3.42 0.81 10.91
C GLU A 6 2.98 1.73 12.05
N MET A 7 2.81 3.02 11.75
CA MET A 7 2.31 4.02 12.70
C MET A 7 0.80 3.97 12.92
N LYS A 8 0.07 3.07 12.25
CA LYS A 8 -1.41 2.97 12.25
C LYS A 8 -2.12 4.30 11.95
N ALA A 9 -1.47 5.19 11.23
CA ALA A 9 -1.90 6.56 11.00
C ALA A 9 -2.93 6.66 9.87
N GLY A 10 -3.93 7.54 10.05
CA GLY A 10 -4.80 8.06 8.98
C GLY A 10 -5.37 6.99 8.04
N GLY A 11 -6.17 6.05 8.57
CA GLY A 11 -6.84 5.03 7.77
C GLY A 11 -5.97 3.83 7.36
N TRP A 12 -4.68 3.80 7.72
CA TRP A 12 -3.77 2.67 7.45
C TRP A 12 -3.62 1.70 8.62
N SER A 13 -4.45 1.78 9.66
CA SER A 13 -4.52 0.71 10.67
C SER A 13 -5.24 -0.53 10.11
N ASP A 14 -5.17 -1.67 10.80
CA ASP A 14 -5.89 -2.90 10.40
C ASP A 14 -7.39 -2.68 10.17
N ARG A 15 -8.00 -1.77 10.94
CA ARG A 15 -9.41 -1.42 10.85
C ARG A 15 -9.68 -0.21 9.96
N GLY A 16 -8.65 0.43 9.43
CA GLY A 16 -8.77 1.65 8.65
C GLY A 16 -9.20 1.41 7.20
N GLU A 17 -10.03 2.29 6.68
CA GLU A 17 -10.63 2.13 5.34
C GLU A 17 -9.60 2.17 4.20
N GLN A 18 -8.50 2.92 4.35
CA GLN A 18 -7.44 2.94 3.33
C GLN A 18 -6.68 1.62 3.27
N TRP A 19 -6.50 0.93 4.42
CA TRP A 19 -5.91 -0.40 4.46
C TRP A 19 -6.88 -1.48 3.95
N LYS A 20 -8.16 -1.42 4.33
CA LYS A 20 -9.17 -2.36 3.83
C LYS A 20 -9.28 -2.33 2.31
N ALA A 21 -9.31 -1.12 1.73
CA ALA A 21 -9.36 -0.88 0.29
C ALA A 21 -8.03 -1.14 -0.45
N ALA A 22 -6.96 -1.56 0.23
CA ALA A 22 -5.74 -1.97 -0.46
C ALA A 22 -5.94 -3.36 -1.09
N PRO A 23 -5.63 -3.55 -2.38
CA PRO A 23 -5.67 -4.86 -3.01
C PRO A 23 -4.60 -5.79 -2.40
N GLU A 24 -4.82 -7.10 -2.49
CA GLU A 24 -3.98 -8.12 -1.85
C GLU A 24 -2.50 -8.02 -2.27
N GLY A 25 -2.23 -7.70 -3.54
CA GLY A 25 -0.87 -7.49 -4.04
C GLY A 25 -0.16 -6.32 -3.35
N LEU A 26 -0.88 -5.22 -3.10
CA LEU A 26 -0.33 -4.05 -2.39
C LEU A 26 -0.09 -4.35 -0.92
N LYS A 27 -1.02 -5.06 -0.27
CA LYS A 27 -0.90 -5.47 1.14
C LYS A 27 0.37 -6.31 1.34
N LYS A 28 0.56 -7.35 0.52
CA LYS A 28 1.76 -8.21 0.57
C LYS A 28 3.05 -7.45 0.36
N LEU A 29 3.08 -6.47 -0.56
CA LEU A 29 4.25 -5.63 -0.78
C LEU A 29 4.58 -4.76 0.44
N ILE A 30 3.56 -4.13 1.04
CA ILE A 30 3.73 -3.31 2.24
C ILE A 30 4.17 -4.16 3.44
N ASP A 31 3.54 -5.31 3.64
CA ASP A 31 3.87 -6.21 4.74
C ASP A 31 5.28 -6.80 4.56
N GLY A 32 5.66 -7.20 3.34
CA GLY A 32 7.02 -7.66 3.04
C GLY A 32 8.07 -6.59 3.25
N TYR A 33 7.79 -5.33 2.89
CA TYR A 33 8.67 -4.20 3.18
C TYR A 33 8.79 -3.92 4.70
N ASN A 34 7.69 -3.97 5.44
CA ASN A 34 7.69 -3.73 6.89
C ASN A 34 8.34 -4.89 7.66
N ALA A 35 8.22 -6.13 7.19
CA ALA A 35 8.87 -7.29 7.79
C ALA A 35 10.39 -7.31 7.56
N ALA A 36 10.88 -6.60 6.54
CA ALA A 36 12.30 -6.52 6.27
C ALA A 36 13.04 -5.68 7.34
N PRO A 37 14.29 -6.06 7.69
CA PRO A 37 15.14 -5.25 8.56
C PRO A 37 15.29 -3.82 8.05
N ASN A 38 15.33 -2.83 8.94
CA ASN A 38 15.43 -1.41 8.55
C ASN A 38 16.60 -1.12 7.59
N ALA A 39 17.72 -1.84 7.73
CA ALA A 39 18.88 -1.73 6.84
C ALA A 39 18.65 -2.27 5.41
N ALA A 40 17.71 -3.22 5.24
CA ALA A 40 17.39 -3.82 3.94
C ALA A 40 16.27 -3.08 3.19
N ARG A 41 15.44 -2.30 3.90
CA ARG A 41 14.33 -1.53 3.33
C ARG A 41 14.76 -0.59 2.19
N PRO A 42 15.89 0.14 2.26
CA PRO A 42 16.36 0.97 1.14
C PRO A 42 16.62 0.16 -0.13
N ALA A 43 17.29 -0.99 -0.01
CA ALA A 43 17.61 -1.85 -1.15
C ALA A 43 16.34 -2.44 -1.80
N ILE A 44 15.32 -2.77 -1.00
CA ILE A 44 14.01 -3.22 -1.52
C ILE A 44 13.35 -2.11 -2.34
N LEU A 45 13.35 -0.87 -1.84
CA LEU A 45 12.80 0.28 -2.57
C LEU A 45 13.57 0.54 -3.86
N GLU A 46 14.90 0.51 -3.80
CA GLU A 46 15.76 0.70 -4.98
C GLU A 46 15.46 -0.34 -6.07
N ARG A 47 15.27 -1.61 -5.69
CA ARG A 47 14.89 -2.68 -6.64
C ARG A 47 13.53 -2.45 -7.29
N ILE A 48 12.57 -1.88 -6.55
CA ILE A 48 11.26 -1.54 -7.10
C ILE A 48 11.36 -0.34 -8.05
N LEU A 49 12.18 0.66 -7.71
CA LEU A 49 12.30 1.89 -8.50
C LEU A 49 13.12 1.72 -9.77
N SER A 50 14.15 0.85 -9.73
CA SER A 50 15.05 0.57 -10.86
C SER A 50 14.44 -0.38 -11.90
N ASP A 51 13.50 -1.23 -11.50
CA ASP A 51 12.76 -2.13 -12.38
C ASP A 51 11.48 -1.45 -12.89
N GLY A 52 11.49 -1.00 -14.15
CA GLY A 52 10.39 -0.25 -14.75
C GLY A 52 9.06 -1.00 -14.74
N GLN A 53 9.08 -2.31 -14.93
CA GLN A 53 7.88 -3.15 -14.91
C GLN A 53 7.33 -3.25 -13.49
N ARG A 54 8.18 -3.52 -12.49
CA ARG A 54 7.75 -3.54 -11.09
C ARG A 54 7.21 -2.20 -10.64
N ARG A 55 7.85 -1.10 -11.05
CA ARG A 55 7.39 0.25 -10.72
C ARG A 55 5.98 0.50 -11.25
N GLU A 56 5.69 0.08 -12.48
CA GLU A 56 4.36 0.25 -13.05
C GLU A 56 3.32 -0.64 -12.37
N GLN A 57 3.67 -1.90 -12.07
CA GLN A 57 2.80 -2.79 -11.29
C GLN A 57 2.43 -2.18 -9.92
N VAL A 58 3.40 -1.59 -9.22
CA VAL A 58 3.12 -0.90 -7.94
C VAL A 58 2.22 0.32 -8.17
N ARG A 59 2.41 1.08 -9.25
CA ARG A 59 1.54 2.22 -9.57
C ARG A 59 0.09 1.81 -9.84
N GLU A 60 -0.12 0.73 -10.59
CA GLU A 60 -1.45 0.17 -10.86
C GLU A 60 -2.13 -0.26 -9.56
N LEU A 61 -1.44 -1.00 -8.70
CA LEU A 61 -1.96 -1.41 -7.39
C LEU A 61 -2.34 -0.21 -6.50
N LEU A 62 -1.56 0.87 -6.56
CA LEU A 62 -1.88 2.11 -5.86
C LEU A 62 -3.06 2.86 -6.47
N ALA A 63 -3.23 2.80 -7.79
CA ALA A 63 -4.38 3.39 -8.47
C ALA A 63 -5.66 2.61 -8.13
N GLU A 64 -5.60 1.28 -8.14
CA GLU A 64 -6.69 0.40 -7.73
C GLU A 64 -7.11 0.68 -6.29
N GLN A 65 -6.16 0.76 -5.35
CA GLN A 65 -6.44 1.10 -3.94
C GLN A 65 -7.23 2.41 -3.80
N ARG A 66 -6.84 3.44 -4.56
CA ARG A 66 -7.53 4.74 -4.54
C ARG A 66 -8.94 4.64 -5.10
N GLN A 67 -9.15 3.84 -6.14
CA GLN A 67 -10.47 3.63 -6.72
C GLN A 67 -11.37 2.84 -5.76
N GLN A 68 -10.87 1.77 -5.16
CA GLN A 68 -11.61 0.99 -4.16
C GLN A 68 -11.98 1.86 -2.96
N TYR A 69 -11.04 2.65 -2.45
CA TYR A 69 -11.30 3.56 -1.32
C TYR A 69 -12.39 4.58 -1.66
N ARG A 70 -12.33 5.22 -2.84
CA ARG A 70 -13.37 6.16 -3.30
C ARG A 70 -14.72 5.50 -3.53
N ALA A 71 -14.74 4.27 -4.05
CA ALA A 71 -15.98 3.52 -4.25
C ALA A 71 -16.65 3.20 -2.91
N ASN A 72 -15.85 2.83 -1.90
CA ASN A 72 -16.33 2.58 -0.55
C ASN A 72 -16.86 3.86 0.12
N ASP A 73 -16.16 4.98 -0.01
CA ASP A 73 -16.62 6.28 0.52
C ASP A 73 -17.94 6.73 -0.14
N ARG A 74 -18.12 6.50 -1.45
CA ARG A 74 -19.38 6.80 -2.16
C ARG A 74 -20.53 5.84 -1.82
N GLY A 75 -20.22 4.64 -1.32
CA GLY A 75 -21.22 3.69 -0.84
C GLY A 75 -21.85 4.07 0.50
N MET A 76 -21.25 5.01 1.23
CA MET A 76 -21.74 5.49 2.54
C MET A 76 -22.68 6.71 2.46
N GLU A 77 -22.98 7.23 1.27
CA GLU A 77 -23.93 8.36 1.08
C GLU A 77 -25.39 7.89 0.80
N ARG A 78 -25.82 6.71 1.25
CA ARG A 78 -27.21 6.24 1.06
C ARG A 78 -27.86 5.75 2.34
#